data_AF-A0A3A8JDS0-F1
#
_entry.id   AF-A0A3A8JDS0-F1
#
_cell.length_a   1.000
_cell.length_b   1.000
_cell.length_c   1.000
_cell.angle_alpha   90.00
_cell.angle_beta   90.00
_cell.angle_gamma   90.00
#
_symmetry.space_group_name_H-M   'P 1'
#
loop_
_entity.id
_entity.type
_entity.pdbx_description
1 polymer ?
#
loop_
_entity_poly.entity_id
_entity_poly.type
_entity_poly.pdbx_seq_one_letter_code
_entity_poly.pdbx_strand_id
1 'polypeptide(L)'
;MAPRILVVDDNQELLSLLTQLFEDAGYEVVGASRGKQGIEAARASPPQCAVLDILLPDMMGYHLADTLRKDNPQLPLLFITGVFKGGKHATEARQKYQAAGYFEKPFEAQKLLEAVAKVLPAEKKVPSASMQDAFEVELDIDVEEEGPQDAMELTGRIKVTGGGNLTAEIRGANLTATPMQKVASTQVRAPTPGRPPDPLPVGAGAPGSRRGELRDNLPSLLTAFYLSRETGELGIQRGKVKKVVYFENGTPVFALSNLLADRFGQFLVRVGKIKPEQLQDASAVAALSHRRTGDVLVERALLKDTERLYYVGQQVKAIIYSLFSWEEGTYVMSFKEKASAESIKLDVHPANLIVRGIKKLYKPERLRRLLQPEDRLIPAVAPAYGLNEVELERWEAELLPKIDGNRVVAELLAFANRPEHVVHGFLVSMMALGILDKR
;
A
#
# COMPACT_ATOMS: atom_id res chain seq x y z
N MET A 1 -14.31 24.79 29.82
CA MET A 1 -14.45 24.34 28.41
C MET A 1 -13.64 23.06 28.26
N ALA A 2 -14.11 22.11 27.45
CA ALA A 2 -13.37 20.88 27.19
C ALA A 2 -12.02 21.21 26.51
N PRO A 3 -10.91 20.56 26.88
CA PRO A 3 -9.63 20.81 26.25
C PRO A 3 -9.64 20.34 24.79
N ARG A 4 -9.05 21.15 23.90
CA ARG A 4 -9.13 20.91 22.45
C ARG A 4 -7.92 20.16 21.92
N ILE A 5 -8.17 19.13 21.11
CA ILE A 5 -7.15 18.35 20.40
C ILE A 5 -7.33 18.54 18.89
N LEU A 6 -6.21 18.79 18.21
CA LEU A 6 -6.15 18.65 16.74
C LEU A 6 -5.72 17.22 16.40
N VAL A 7 -6.48 16.53 15.56
CA VAL A 7 -6.09 15.24 14.99
C VAL A 7 -5.95 15.41 13.48
N VAL A 8 -4.79 15.03 12.93
CA VAL A 8 -4.55 15.12 11.49
C VAL A 8 -4.10 13.77 10.94
N ASP A 9 -4.94 13.16 10.11
CA ASP A 9 -4.73 11.84 9.51
C ASP A 9 -5.54 11.75 8.21
N ASP A 10 -4.96 11.25 7.13
CA ASP A 10 -5.64 11.16 5.83
C ASP A 10 -6.59 9.98 5.70
N ASN A 11 -6.47 8.98 6.59
CA ASN A 11 -7.49 7.96 6.72
C ASN A 11 -8.68 8.50 7.50
N GLN A 12 -9.78 8.73 6.79
CA GLN A 12 -11.05 9.19 7.34
C GLN A 12 -11.61 8.28 8.44
N GLU A 13 -11.40 6.97 8.34
CA GLU A 13 -11.87 6.02 9.33
C GLU A 13 -11.08 6.15 10.64
N LEU A 14 -9.75 6.18 10.57
CA LEU A 14 -8.89 6.40 11.73
C LEU A 14 -9.14 7.79 12.34
N LEU A 15 -9.29 8.81 11.50
CA LEU A 15 -9.63 10.16 11.95
C LEU A 15 -10.96 10.17 12.72
N SER A 16 -11.98 9.47 12.21
CA SER A 16 -13.29 9.34 12.87
C SER A 16 -13.21 8.55 14.18
N LEU A 17 -12.45 7.46 14.20
CA LEU A 17 -12.24 6.63 15.39
C LEU A 17 -11.54 7.41 16.51
N LEU A 18 -10.45 8.11 16.18
CA LEU A 18 -9.71 8.94 17.14
C LEU A 18 -10.55 10.12 17.63
N THR A 19 -11.36 10.71 16.74
CA THR A 19 -12.31 11.76 17.10
C THR A 19 -13.28 11.26 18.17
N GLN A 20 -13.95 10.15 17.93
CA GLN A 20 -14.89 9.55 18.88
C GLN A 20 -14.19 9.19 20.20
N LEU A 21 -13.02 8.54 20.14
CA LEU A 21 -12.23 8.14 21.32
C LEU A 21 -11.91 9.33 22.24
N PHE A 22 -11.45 10.44 21.66
CA PHE A 22 -11.11 11.62 22.44
C PHE A 22 -12.35 12.38 22.91
N GLU A 23 -13.42 12.46 22.12
CA GLU A 23 -14.68 13.08 22.54
C GLU A 23 -15.32 12.35 23.74
N ASP A 24 -15.31 11.00 23.72
CA ASP A 24 -15.77 10.16 24.82
C ASP A 24 -14.93 10.35 26.08
N ALA A 25 -13.63 10.61 25.90
CA ALA A 25 -12.71 10.95 26.99
C ALA A 25 -12.84 12.41 27.48
N GLY A 26 -13.73 13.21 26.90
CA GLY A 26 -14.05 14.57 27.35
C GLY A 26 -13.28 15.69 26.66
N TYR A 27 -12.62 15.42 25.52
CA TYR A 27 -11.96 16.44 24.70
C TYR A 27 -12.91 17.02 23.65
N GLU A 28 -12.60 18.23 23.19
CA GLU A 28 -13.13 18.76 21.93
C GLU A 28 -12.15 18.41 20.82
N VAL A 29 -12.60 17.79 19.72
CA VAL A 29 -11.69 17.36 18.65
C VAL A 29 -11.91 18.18 17.39
N VAL A 30 -10.80 18.61 16.80
CA VAL A 30 -10.76 19.18 15.46
C VAL A 30 -10.02 18.20 14.56
N GLY A 31 -10.76 17.55 13.66
CA GLY A 31 -10.21 16.62 12.68
C GLY A 31 -9.80 17.32 11.38
N ALA A 32 -8.69 16.90 10.79
CA ALA A 32 -8.28 17.30 9.44
C ALA A 32 -7.66 16.12 8.68
N SER A 33 -7.93 16.03 7.37
CA SER A 33 -7.41 14.94 6.53
C SER A 33 -6.16 15.30 5.74
N ARG A 34 -5.72 16.55 5.84
CA ARG A 34 -4.55 17.10 5.16
C ARG A 34 -3.83 18.07 6.10
N GLY A 35 -2.52 18.17 5.97
CA GLY A 35 -1.70 19.04 6.81
C GLY A 35 -2.06 20.52 6.67
N LYS A 36 -2.34 21.00 5.45
CA LYS A 36 -2.78 22.39 5.21
C LYS A 36 -4.10 22.69 5.91
N GLN A 37 -5.07 21.77 5.83
CA GLN A 37 -6.34 21.88 6.55
C GLN A 37 -6.10 21.91 8.06
N GLY A 38 -5.18 21.08 8.57
CA GLY A 38 -4.77 21.09 9.98
C GLY A 38 -4.17 22.44 10.43
N ILE A 39 -3.37 23.10 9.59
CA ILE A 39 -2.82 24.44 9.88
C ILE A 39 -3.93 25.48 9.94
N GLU A 40 -4.84 25.48 8.96
CA GLU A 40 -5.97 26.41 8.90
C GLU A 40 -6.89 26.23 10.12
N ALA A 41 -7.22 24.98 10.44
CA ALA A 41 -8.06 24.64 11.58
C ALA A 41 -7.39 25.03 12.91
N ALA A 42 -6.08 24.80 13.07
CA ALA A 42 -5.34 25.19 14.26
C ALA A 42 -5.27 26.72 14.45
N ARG A 43 -5.26 27.49 13.37
CA ARG A 43 -5.28 28.97 13.44
C ARG A 43 -6.67 29.51 13.75
N ALA A 44 -7.71 28.89 13.18
CA ALA A 44 -9.09 29.26 13.43
C ALA A 44 -9.52 28.89 14.86
N SER A 45 -9.08 27.74 15.34
CA SER A 45 -9.41 27.19 16.65
C SER A 45 -8.15 26.56 17.30
N PRO A 46 -7.35 27.35 18.03
CA PRO A 46 -6.09 26.89 18.62
C PRO A 46 -6.28 25.63 19.48
N PRO A 47 -5.56 24.52 19.16
CA PRO A 47 -5.58 23.31 19.96
C PRO A 47 -4.59 23.42 21.12
N GLN A 48 -4.81 22.61 22.16
CA GLN A 48 -3.93 22.48 23.32
C GLN A 48 -3.04 21.24 23.24
N CYS A 49 -3.32 20.32 22.31
CA CYS A 49 -2.50 19.17 21.96
C CYS A 49 -2.76 18.82 20.48
N ALA A 50 -1.76 18.27 19.79
CA ALA A 50 -1.97 17.75 18.44
C ALA A 50 -1.46 16.31 18.29
N VAL A 51 -2.29 15.47 17.67
CA VAL A 51 -1.97 14.10 17.26
C VAL A 51 -1.86 14.11 15.74
N LEU A 52 -0.65 13.87 15.23
CA LEU A 52 -0.32 14.09 13.83
C LEU A 52 0.16 12.79 13.18
N ASP A 53 -0.46 12.39 12.08
CA ASP A 53 0.19 11.43 11.19
C ASP A 53 1.47 12.07 10.64
N ILE A 54 2.55 11.31 10.71
CA ILE A 54 3.82 11.68 10.09
C ILE A 54 3.66 11.76 8.57
N LEU A 55 2.72 11.04 7.99
CA LEU A 55 2.54 10.94 6.56
C LEU A 55 1.17 11.47 6.15
N LEU A 56 1.14 12.69 5.64
CA LEU A 56 -0.07 13.29 5.09
C LEU A 56 0.07 13.46 3.56
N PRO A 57 -1.03 13.46 2.80
CA PRO A 57 -1.06 13.58 1.34
C PRO A 57 -0.50 14.88 0.77
N ASP A 58 -0.16 15.85 1.61
CA ASP A 58 0.31 17.17 1.21
C ASP A 58 1.57 17.63 1.97
N MET A 59 1.94 16.99 3.07
CA MET A 59 3.17 17.27 3.82
C MET A 59 3.54 16.15 4.79
N MET A 60 4.76 16.20 5.32
CA MET A 60 5.12 15.37 6.47
C MET A 60 4.53 15.97 7.76
N GLY A 61 4.04 15.14 8.67
CA GLY A 61 3.58 15.55 10.00
C GLY A 61 4.63 16.31 10.81
N TYR A 62 5.92 16.05 10.58
CA TYR A 62 7.00 16.85 11.17
C TYR A 62 7.02 18.31 10.67
N HIS A 63 6.69 18.55 9.41
CA HIS A 63 6.59 19.91 8.86
C HIS A 63 5.34 20.64 9.37
N LEU A 64 4.24 19.89 9.53
CA LEU A 64 3.06 20.38 10.21
C LEU A 64 3.40 20.77 11.65
N ALA A 65 4.08 19.91 12.40
CA ALA A 65 4.56 20.15 13.76
C ALA A 65 5.41 21.43 13.87
N ASP A 66 6.40 21.59 12.98
CA ASP A 66 7.23 22.80 12.94
C ASP A 66 6.39 24.06 12.69
N THR A 67 5.36 23.96 11.86
CA THR A 67 4.46 25.07 11.55
C THR A 67 3.56 25.40 12.74
N LEU A 68 2.93 24.40 13.36
CA LEU A 68 2.11 24.57 14.55
C LEU A 68 2.92 25.14 15.72
N ARG A 69 4.19 24.75 15.86
CA ARG A 69 5.07 25.27 16.92
C ARG A 69 5.59 26.68 16.70
N LYS A 70 5.56 27.19 15.46
CA LYS A 70 5.78 28.64 15.25
C LYS A 70 4.65 29.46 15.86
N ASP A 71 3.42 28.95 15.78
CA ASP A 71 2.23 29.62 16.29
C ASP A 71 2.05 29.35 17.81
N ASN A 72 2.42 28.15 18.30
CA ASN A 72 2.44 27.77 19.71
C ASN A 72 3.68 26.91 20.07
N PRO A 73 4.79 27.52 20.54
CA PRO A 73 6.04 26.80 20.83
C PRO A 73 5.94 25.69 21.87
N GLN A 74 4.95 25.74 22.77
CA GLN A 74 4.75 24.78 23.85
C GLN A 74 3.71 23.71 23.51
N LEU A 75 3.18 23.69 22.28
CA LEU A 75 2.18 22.71 21.87
C LEU A 75 2.72 21.28 22.04
N PRO A 76 2.10 20.44 22.90
CA PRO A 76 2.39 19.03 22.97
C PRO A 76 2.02 18.35 21.66
N LEU A 77 2.95 17.55 21.14
CA LEU A 77 2.80 16.86 19.86
C LEU A 77 2.98 15.36 20.07
N LEU A 78 2.03 14.59 19.56
CA LEU A 78 2.14 13.15 19.46
C LEU A 78 2.13 12.77 17.98
N PHE A 79 3.01 11.84 17.61
CA PHE A 79 3.08 11.34 16.25
C PHE A 79 2.48 9.94 16.14
N ILE A 80 1.70 9.72 15.09
CA ILE A 80 1.24 8.40 14.64
C ILE A 80 1.88 8.10 13.28
N THR A 81 2.17 6.84 12.96
CA THR A 81 2.79 6.47 11.68
C THR A 81 2.60 5.01 11.32
N GLY A 82 2.23 4.73 10.06
CA GLY A 82 2.17 3.34 9.56
C GLY A 82 3.40 2.87 8.80
N VAL A 83 4.43 3.71 8.63
CA VAL A 83 5.55 3.40 7.72
C VAL A 83 6.92 3.55 8.39
N PHE A 84 7.04 4.40 9.40
CA PHE A 84 8.30 4.60 10.13
C PHE A 84 8.32 3.75 11.40
N LYS A 85 8.59 2.45 11.22
CA LYS A 85 8.68 1.46 12.30
C LYS A 85 10.08 1.39 12.90
N GLY A 86 10.18 1.04 14.18
CA GLY A 86 11.43 0.83 14.91
C GLY A 86 11.93 2.05 15.70
N GLY A 87 12.61 1.76 16.82
CA GLY A 87 12.93 2.75 17.86
C GLY A 87 13.83 3.94 17.45
N LYS A 88 14.51 3.89 16.30
CA LYS A 88 15.33 5.02 15.82
C LYS A 88 14.49 6.25 15.47
N HIS A 89 13.33 6.06 14.83
CA HIS A 89 12.44 7.18 14.47
C HIS A 89 11.71 7.75 15.68
N ALA A 90 11.29 6.89 16.61
CA ALA A 90 10.77 7.33 17.90
C ALA A 90 11.80 8.16 18.70
N THR A 91 13.08 7.78 18.63
CA THR A 91 14.18 8.53 19.25
C THR A 91 14.38 9.89 18.60
N GLU A 92 14.39 9.95 17.25
CA GLU A 92 14.49 11.22 16.51
C GLU A 92 13.30 12.14 16.79
N ALA A 93 12.07 11.61 16.83
CA ALA A 93 10.86 12.36 17.16
C ALA A 93 10.97 13.03 18.54
N ARG A 94 11.46 12.29 19.55
CA ARG A 94 11.67 12.82 20.90
C ARG A 94 12.81 13.83 20.98
N GLN A 95 13.95 13.56 20.34
CA GLN A 95 15.13 14.42 20.46
C GLN A 95 14.99 15.72 19.67
N LYS A 96 14.46 15.65 18.45
CA LYS A 96 14.42 16.78 17.52
C LYS A 96 13.13 17.58 17.62
N TYR A 97 12.00 16.88 17.72
CA TYR A 97 10.68 17.51 17.75
C TYR A 97 10.07 17.48 19.14
N GLN A 98 10.81 17.08 20.18
CA GLN A 98 10.32 17.03 21.57
C GLN A 98 8.92 16.42 21.66
N ALA A 99 8.70 15.34 20.92
CA ALA A 99 7.40 14.69 20.83
C ALA A 99 7.03 14.10 22.20
N ALA A 100 5.82 14.38 22.65
CA ALA A 100 5.23 13.80 23.85
C ALA A 100 4.92 12.31 23.67
N GLY A 101 4.70 11.87 22.43
CA GLY A 101 4.40 10.49 22.09
C GLY A 101 4.78 10.16 20.66
N TYR A 102 5.05 8.87 20.41
CA TYR A 102 5.30 8.32 19.10
C TYR A 102 4.67 6.93 19.04
N PHE A 103 3.78 6.71 18.09
CA PHE A 103 2.95 5.53 17.98
C PHE A 103 3.05 4.96 16.57
N GLU A 104 3.54 3.72 16.49
CA GLU A 104 3.60 2.97 15.24
C GLU A 104 2.24 2.32 15.02
N LYS A 105 1.67 2.43 13.82
CA LYS A 105 0.45 1.72 13.41
C LYS A 105 0.85 0.28 13.04
N PRO A 106 0.13 -0.74 13.54
CA PRO A 106 -0.99 -0.64 14.47
C PRO A 106 -0.56 -0.29 15.91
N PHE A 107 -1.36 0.54 16.60
CA PHE A 107 -1.17 0.89 18.01
C PHE A 107 -2.47 0.67 18.80
N GLU A 108 -2.33 0.44 20.10
CA GLU A 108 -3.46 0.41 21.02
C GLU A 108 -4.00 1.82 21.27
N ALA A 109 -5.24 2.07 20.85
CA ALA A 109 -5.93 3.36 21.03
C ALA A 109 -5.89 3.87 22.48
N GLN A 110 -6.04 2.96 23.46
CA GLN A 110 -5.99 3.32 24.88
C GLN A 110 -4.62 3.88 25.30
N LYS A 111 -3.51 3.34 24.77
CA LYS A 111 -2.17 3.85 25.06
C LYS A 111 -1.95 5.25 24.47
N LEU A 112 -2.52 5.52 23.29
CA LEU A 112 -2.51 6.85 22.71
C LEU A 112 -3.31 7.83 23.58
N LEU A 113 -4.52 7.43 24.01
CA LEU A 113 -5.34 8.23 24.91
C LEU A 113 -4.63 8.54 26.23
N GLU A 114 -3.99 7.54 26.84
CA GLU A 114 -3.19 7.73 28.05
C GLU A 114 -2.01 8.70 27.84
N ALA A 115 -1.34 8.64 26.69
CA ALA A 115 -0.25 9.57 26.38
C ALA A 115 -0.75 11.00 26.18
N VAL A 116 -1.91 11.19 25.54
CA VAL A 116 -2.57 12.49 25.44
C VAL A 116 -2.97 13.00 26.82
N ALA A 117 -3.61 12.18 27.65
CA ALA A 117 -4.05 12.57 29.00
C ALA A 117 -2.89 12.97 29.93
N LYS A 118 -1.69 12.41 29.73
CA LYS A 118 -0.47 12.80 30.46
C LYS A 118 -0.02 14.22 30.16
N VAL A 119 -0.24 14.72 28.94
CA VAL A 119 0.17 16.07 28.52
C VAL A 119 -0.96 17.08 28.51
N LEU A 120 -2.21 16.61 28.46
CA LEU A 120 -3.41 17.43 28.47
C LEU A 120 -4.50 16.74 29.31
N PRO A 121 -4.52 16.92 30.64
CA PRO A 121 -5.54 16.32 31.50
C PRO A 121 -6.94 16.86 31.17
N ALA A 122 -7.93 15.98 31.02
CA ALA A 122 -9.34 16.33 30.89
C ALA A 122 -10.15 15.94 32.13
N GLU A 123 -11.24 16.67 32.42
CA GLU A 123 -12.22 16.25 33.42
C GLU A 123 -12.99 15.04 32.88
N LYS A 124 -12.88 13.89 33.57
CA LYS A 124 -13.55 12.66 33.17
C LYS A 124 -15.07 12.86 33.07
N LYS A 125 -15.65 12.73 31.88
CA LYS A 125 -17.04 12.30 31.76
C LYS A 125 -17.13 10.86 32.28
N VAL A 126 -18.05 10.59 33.20
CA VAL A 126 -18.29 9.23 33.71
C VAL A 126 -18.72 8.36 32.52
N PRO A 127 -17.96 7.32 32.12
CA PRO A 127 -18.32 6.51 30.97
C PRO A 127 -19.50 5.60 31.30
N SER A 128 -20.55 5.59 30.47
CA SER A 128 -21.47 4.46 30.41
C SER A 128 -20.68 3.24 29.90
N ALA A 129 -20.74 2.15 30.65
CA ALA A 129 -19.92 0.96 30.44
C ALA A 129 -20.04 0.36 29.03
N SER A 130 -18.92 0.26 28.31
CA SER A 130 -18.39 -0.94 27.62
C SER A 130 -17.36 -0.55 26.54
N MET A 131 -16.09 -0.38 26.92
CA MET A 131 -14.97 -0.35 25.96
C MET A 131 -13.81 -1.11 26.62
N GLN A 132 -13.78 -2.44 26.42
CA GLN A 132 -12.68 -3.31 26.85
C GLN A 132 -11.97 -3.99 25.67
N ASP A 133 -12.34 -3.69 24.42
CA ASP A 133 -11.69 -4.28 23.25
C ASP A 133 -10.76 -3.25 22.59
N ALA A 134 -9.46 -3.51 22.65
CA ALA A 134 -8.42 -2.68 22.05
C ALA A 134 -8.46 -2.80 20.51
N PHE A 135 -8.60 -1.68 19.80
CA PHE A 135 -8.52 -1.63 18.34
C PHE A 135 -7.10 -1.27 17.89
N GLU A 136 -6.56 -2.06 16.96
CA GLU A 136 -5.36 -1.82 16.16
C GLU A 136 -5.78 -1.20 14.82
N VAL A 137 -5.11 -0.12 14.35
CA VAL A 137 -5.59 0.69 13.19
C VAL A 137 -4.62 0.71 12.01
N GLU A 138 -5.15 0.60 10.79
CA GLU A 138 -4.40 0.61 9.51
C GLU A 138 -5.00 1.50 8.41
N LEU A 139 -4.23 1.77 7.33
CA LEU A 139 -4.36 2.89 6.38
C LEU A 139 -4.58 2.50 4.90
N ASP A 140 -5.31 3.35 4.17
CA ASP A 140 -5.86 3.10 2.83
C ASP A 140 -5.74 4.31 1.82
N ILE A 141 -5.15 4.13 0.61
CA ILE A 141 -4.91 5.14 -0.47
C ILE A 141 -5.85 5.05 -1.70
N ASP A 142 -6.31 6.19 -2.27
CA ASP A 142 -7.10 6.36 -3.52
C ASP A 142 -6.29 6.83 -4.77
N VAL A 143 -6.75 6.49 -6.00
CA VAL A 143 -6.12 6.83 -7.29
C VAL A 143 -7.15 7.28 -8.34
N GLU A 144 -6.95 8.46 -8.94
CA GLU A 144 -7.62 8.91 -10.17
C GLU A 144 -6.63 8.99 -11.36
N GLU A 145 -7.08 8.57 -12.56
CA GLU A 145 -6.31 8.60 -13.81
C GLU A 145 -6.97 9.54 -14.83
N GLU A 146 -6.25 10.55 -15.31
CA GLU A 146 -6.31 11.03 -16.70
C GLU A 146 -5.13 11.98 -17.00
N GLY A 147 -4.38 11.74 -18.09
CA GLY A 147 -3.32 12.65 -18.52
C GLY A 147 -2.61 12.23 -19.81
N PRO A 148 -2.07 13.18 -20.61
CA PRO A 148 -1.72 12.94 -22.01
C PRO A 148 -0.43 12.13 -22.21
N GLN A 149 -0.36 11.49 -23.37
CA GLN A 149 0.68 10.56 -23.78
C GLN A 149 1.78 11.28 -24.56
N ASP A 150 2.94 11.49 -23.93
CA ASP A 150 4.15 11.94 -24.62
C ASP A 150 5.24 10.87 -24.67
N ALA A 151 6.06 10.96 -25.72
CA ALA A 151 7.12 10.02 -26.03
C ALA A 151 8.26 10.04 -24.99
N MET A 152 8.87 8.87 -24.86
CA MET A 152 9.72 8.45 -23.76
C MET A 152 11.15 9.02 -23.83
N GLU A 153 11.53 9.88 -22.88
CA GLU A 153 12.93 9.96 -22.45
C GLU A 153 13.17 8.94 -21.33
N LEU A 154 14.05 7.97 -21.63
CA LEU A 154 14.53 6.94 -20.72
C LEU A 154 15.55 7.55 -19.74
N THR A 155 15.22 7.62 -18.45
CA THR A 155 16.24 7.80 -17.40
C THR A 155 16.94 6.46 -17.16
N GLY A 156 17.85 6.13 -18.07
CA GLY A 156 18.65 4.91 -18.12
C GLY A 156 18.93 4.53 -19.58
N ARG A 157 20.17 4.72 -20.05
CA ARG A 157 20.54 4.36 -21.44
C ARG A 157 20.54 2.84 -21.59
N ILE A 158 19.48 2.29 -22.19
CA ILE A 158 19.47 0.93 -22.72
C ILE A 158 19.88 1.01 -24.19
N LYS A 159 21.05 0.47 -24.55
CA LYS A 159 21.42 0.26 -25.96
C LYS A 159 21.16 -1.19 -26.32
N VAL A 160 20.26 -1.39 -27.28
CA VAL A 160 20.05 -2.69 -27.92
C VAL A 160 21.01 -2.77 -29.11
N THR A 161 21.99 -3.67 -29.06
CA THR A 161 22.79 -4.03 -30.24
C THR A 161 22.40 -5.41 -30.74
N GLY A 162 22.37 -5.59 -32.06
CA GLY A 162 21.87 -6.79 -32.71
C GLY A 162 22.53 -8.09 -32.21
N GLY A 163 21.72 -9.15 -32.11
CA GLY A 163 22.15 -10.47 -31.64
C GLY A 163 21.50 -10.97 -30.34
N GLY A 164 20.61 -10.19 -29.71
CA GLY A 164 19.81 -10.66 -28.55
C GLY A 164 20.48 -10.53 -27.18
N ASN A 165 21.61 -9.82 -27.06
CA ASN A 165 22.21 -9.48 -25.78
C ASN A 165 21.67 -8.13 -25.24
N LEU A 166 21.34 -8.09 -23.94
CA LEU A 166 20.93 -6.89 -23.20
C LEU A 166 22.03 -6.55 -22.18
N THR A 167 22.63 -5.36 -22.29
CA THR A 167 23.57 -4.83 -21.29
C THR A 167 23.00 -3.57 -20.63
N ALA A 168 23.17 -3.46 -19.32
CA ALA A 168 22.79 -2.30 -18.51
C ALA A 168 24.02 -1.81 -17.73
N GLU A 169 24.38 -0.54 -17.88
CA GLU A 169 25.46 0.11 -17.14
C GLU A 169 24.94 0.66 -15.80
N ILE A 170 25.53 0.22 -14.69
CA ILE A 170 25.27 0.80 -13.36
C ILE A 170 26.61 1.05 -12.66
N ARG A 171 26.89 2.33 -12.35
CA ARG A 171 28.01 2.81 -11.52
C ARG A 171 29.39 2.20 -11.83
N GLY A 172 29.89 2.41 -13.04
CA GLY A 172 31.33 2.31 -13.34
C GLY A 172 31.94 0.90 -13.32
N ALA A 173 31.13 -0.17 -13.29
CA ALA A 173 31.61 -1.54 -13.43
C ALA A 173 30.91 -2.22 -14.62
N ASN A 174 31.71 -2.74 -15.55
CA ASN A 174 31.23 -3.56 -16.66
C ASN A 174 31.01 -5.00 -16.18
N LEU A 175 29.77 -5.47 -16.21
CA LEU A 175 29.44 -6.87 -15.97
C LEU A 175 29.06 -7.53 -17.29
N THR A 176 29.92 -8.41 -17.78
CA THR A 176 29.68 -9.30 -18.91
C THR A 176 29.26 -10.68 -18.41
N ALA A 177 28.09 -11.14 -18.82
CA ALA A 177 27.67 -12.54 -18.64
C ALA A 177 27.67 -13.25 -20.00
N THR A 178 28.45 -14.31 -20.12
CA THR A 178 28.44 -15.23 -21.27
C THR A 178 27.37 -16.30 -21.10
N PRO A 179 26.80 -16.85 -22.19
CA PRO A 179 25.78 -17.88 -22.10
C PRO A 179 26.36 -19.18 -21.50
N MET A 180 25.73 -19.72 -20.45
CA MET A 180 26.09 -21.03 -19.92
C MET A 180 25.59 -22.15 -20.84
N GLN A 181 26.49 -23.08 -21.18
CA GLN A 181 26.23 -24.29 -21.94
C GLN A 181 25.27 -25.24 -21.21
N LYS A 182 24.44 -25.95 -21.99
CA LYS A 182 23.56 -27.03 -21.54
C LYS A 182 24.34 -28.11 -20.79
N VAL A 183 23.85 -28.52 -19.63
CA VAL A 183 24.21 -29.80 -18.99
C VAL A 183 22.95 -30.66 -18.85
N ALA A 184 23.12 -31.96 -19.10
CA ALA A 184 22.09 -32.93 -19.40
C ALA A 184 21.21 -33.32 -18.19
N SER A 185 20.00 -33.74 -18.55
CA SER A 185 18.93 -34.29 -17.71
C SER A 185 19.36 -35.44 -16.81
N THR A 186 18.77 -35.51 -15.61
CA THR A 186 18.58 -36.80 -14.92
C THR A 186 17.11 -36.94 -14.52
N GLN A 187 16.50 -37.99 -15.05
CA GLN A 187 15.13 -38.40 -14.80
C GLN A 187 14.98 -38.95 -13.39
N VAL A 188 13.88 -38.63 -12.71
CA VAL A 188 13.24 -39.54 -11.75
C VAL A 188 11.74 -39.54 -12.03
N ARG A 189 11.19 -40.75 -12.24
CA ARG A 189 9.79 -41.03 -12.59
C ARG A 189 8.90 -41.07 -11.34
N ALA A 190 7.64 -40.71 -11.55
CA ALA A 190 6.57 -40.50 -10.56
C ALA A 190 5.98 -41.78 -9.92
N PRO A 191 5.10 -41.59 -8.92
CA PRO A 191 3.79 -42.25 -8.91
C PRO A 191 2.63 -41.23 -8.94
N THR A 192 1.59 -41.56 -9.71
CA THR A 192 0.25 -40.91 -9.82
C THR A 192 -0.83 -41.91 -9.36
N PRO A 193 -2.14 -41.59 -9.23
CA PRO A 193 -2.84 -40.29 -9.16
C PRO A 193 -3.99 -40.21 -8.10
N GLY A 194 -4.42 -38.98 -7.77
CA GLY A 194 -5.78 -38.63 -7.36
C GLY A 194 -6.08 -37.21 -7.88
N ARG A 195 -7.04 -37.06 -8.80
CA ARG A 195 -7.24 -35.88 -9.68
C ARG A 195 -7.91 -34.69 -9.00
N PRO A 196 -7.34 -33.47 -9.09
CA PRO A 196 -8.08 -32.20 -9.09
C PRO A 196 -8.28 -31.67 -10.54
N PRO A 197 -9.18 -30.71 -10.77
CA PRO A 197 -9.68 -30.35 -12.11
C PRO A 197 -8.63 -29.69 -13.01
N ASP A 198 -8.88 -29.75 -14.33
CA ASP A 198 -7.88 -29.55 -15.38
C ASP A 198 -7.25 -28.13 -15.37
N PRO A 199 -5.91 -28.01 -15.53
CA PRO A 199 -5.25 -26.73 -15.70
C PRO A 199 -5.51 -26.13 -17.10
N LEU A 200 -5.71 -24.82 -17.14
CA LEU A 200 -5.84 -24.01 -18.35
C LEU A 200 -4.64 -24.22 -19.31
N PRO A 201 -4.84 -24.11 -20.64
CA PRO A 201 -3.84 -24.52 -21.62
C PRO A 201 -2.54 -23.73 -21.50
N VAL A 202 -1.45 -24.47 -21.34
CA VAL A 202 -0.08 -23.98 -21.21
C VAL A 202 0.43 -23.55 -22.59
N GLY A 203 0.48 -22.24 -22.85
CA GLY A 203 1.23 -21.71 -23.99
C GLY A 203 2.72 -21.93 -23.79
N ALA A 204 3.36 -22.66 -24.71
CA ALA A 204 4.76 -23.03 -24.66
C ALA A 204 5.70 -21.80 -24.56
N GLY A 205 6.26 -21.58 -23.38
CA GLY A 205 7.35 -20.65 -23.10
C GLY A 205 8.56 -21.39 -22.53
N ALA A 206 9.75 -20.78 -22.63
CA ALA A 206 11.03 -21.34 -22.16
C ALA A 206 10.98 -21.83 -20.69
N PRO A 207 11.78 -22.84 -20.31
CA PRO A 207 11.78 -23.41 -18.96
C PRO A 207 12.00 -22.30 -17.90
N GLY A 208 11.10 -22.24 -16.92
CA GLY A 208 11.13 -21.23 -15.85
C GLY A 208 10.30 -19.96 -16.09
N SER A 209 9.58 -19.84 -17.21
CA SER A 209 8.64 -18.74 -17.45
C SER A 209 7.23 -19.22 -17.78
N ARG A 210 6.22 -18.64 -17.11
CA ARG A 210 4.78 -18.88 -17.37
C ARG A 210 4.16 -17.64 -17.98
N ARG A 211 3.28 -17.80 -18.97
CA ARG A 211 2.61 -16.69 -19.66
C ARG A 211 1.11 -16.94 -19.76
N GLY A 212 0.32 -15.88 -19.79
CA GLY A 212 -1.13 -15.98 -19.94
C GLY A 212 -1.80 -14.62 -20.08
N GLU A 213 -3.13 -14.65 -20.08
CA GLU A 213 -3.97 -13.44 -20.07
C GLU A 213 -4.36 -13.08 -18.64
N LEU A 214 -4.50 -11.78 -18.36
CA LEU A 214 -4.81 -11.30 -17.01
C LEU A 214 -6.22 -11.68 -16.59
N ARG A 215 -7.29 -11.35 -17.34
CA ARG A 215 -8.70 -11.75 -17.07
C ARG A 215 -9.08 -11.82 -15.58
N ASP A 216 -8.93 -10.71 -14.86
CA ASP A 216 -9.20 -10.61 -13.41
C ASP A 216 -8.32 -11.49 -12.47
N ASN A 217 -7.30 -12.16 -12.99
CA ASN A 217 -6.48 -13.17 -12.32
C ASN A 217 -5.32 -12.60 -11.48
N LEU A 218 -5.20 -11.27 -11.32
CA LEU A 218 -4.08 -10.67 -10.58
C LEU A 218 -3.94 -11.25 -9.16
N PRO A 219 -5.01 -11.36 -8.34
CA PRO A 219 -4.89 -11.94 -7.00
C PRO A 219 -4.29 -13.34 -7.01
N SER A 220 -4.77 -14.22 -7.88
CA SER A 220 -4.27 -15.59 -7.98
C SER A 220 -2.82 -15.66 -8.45
N LEU A 221 -2.35 -14.72 -9.27
CA LEU A 221 -0.94 -14.61 -9.65
C LEU A 221 -0.06 -14.21 -8.45
N LEU A 222 -0.52 -13.27 -7.62
CA LEU A 222 0.17 -12.88 -6.39
C LEU A 222 0.21 -14.04 -5.39
N THR A 223 -0.92 -14.75 -5.22
CA THR A 223 -1.03 -15.93 -4.38
C THR A 223 -0.14 -17.08 -4.85
N ALA A 224 0.01 -17.26 -6.16
CA ALA A 224 0.91 -18.27 -6.70
C ALA A 224 2.36 -18.04 -6.27
N PHE A 225 2.87 -16.79 -6.31
CA PHE A 225 4.21 -16.46 -5.80
C PHE A 225 4.33 -16.73 -4.30
N TYR A 226 3.32 -16.33 -3.52
CA TYR A 226 3.31 -16.49 -2.08
C TYR A 226 3.38 -17.97 -1.65
N LEU A 227 2.47 -18.80 -2.17
CA LEU A 227 2.39 -20.22 -1.82
C LEU A 227 3.64 -21.00 -2.22
N SER A 228 4.22 -20.69 -3.38
CA SER A 228 5.41 -21.38 -3.87
C SER A 228 6.70 -20.84 -3.26
N ARG A 229 6.65 -19.74 -2.49
CA ARG A 229 7.81 -19.03 -1.94
C ARG A 229 8.86 -18.69 -2.99
N GLU A 230 8.41 -18.41 -4.21
CA GLU A 230 9.31 -18.22 -5.34
C GLU A 230 9.91 -16.82 -5.36
N THR A 231 11.13 -16.71 -5.85
CA THR A 231 11.79 -15.44 -6.16
C THR A 231 11.74 -15.21 -7.66
N GLY A 232 11.39 -14.00 -8.09
CA GLY A 232 11.18 -13.76 -9.51
C GLY A 232 10.53 -12.43 -9.84
N GLU A 233 9.95 -12.36 -11.04
CA GLU A 233 9.27 -11.18 -11.55
C GLU A 233 7.95 -11.55 -12.24
N LEU A 234 6.93 -10.74 -11.99
CA LEU A 234 5.64 -10.74 -12.67
C LEU A 234 5.57 -9.51 -13.56
N GLY A 235 5.81 -9.70 -14.86
CA GLY A 235 5.56 -8.67 -15.86
C GLY A 235 4.11 -8.70 -16.30
N ILE A 236 3.42 -7.56 -16.26
CA ILE A 236 2.03 -7.40 -16.73
C ILE A 236 2.01 -6.30 -17.78
N GLN A 237 1.31 -6.54 -18.88
CA GLN A 237 1.22 -5.62 -20.00
C GLN A 237 -0.24 -5.42 -20.43
N ARG A 238 -0.63 -4.15 -20.62
CA ARG A 238 -1.93 -3.75 -21.18
C ARG A 238 -1.68 -2.70 -22.26
N GLY A 239 -1.89 -3.09 -23.52
CA GLY A 239 -1.52 -2.27 -24.68
C GLY A 239 -0.02 -1.94 -24.67
N LYS A 240 0.31 -0.65 -24.58
CA LYS A 240 1.69 -0.14 -24.51
C LYS A 240 2.21 -0.02 -23.08
N VAL A 241 1.35 -0.11 -22.07
CA VAL A 241 1.76 0.03 -20.67
C VAL A 241 2.26 -1.32 -20.16
N LYS A 242 3.47 -1.33 -19.61
CA LYS A 242 4.13 -2.49 -19.02
C LYS A 242 4.55 -2.16 -17.60
N LYS A 243 4.15 -3.03 -16.67
CA LYS A 243 4.52 -2.99 -15.26
C LYS A 243 5.20 -4.30 -14.89
N VAL A 244 6.15 -4.26 -13.96
CA VAL A 244 6.87 -5.44 -13.49
C VAL A 244 6.91 -5.40 -11.98
N VAL A 245 6.46 -6.46 -11.32
CA VAL A 245 6.54 -6.64 -9.86
C VAL A 245 7.61 -7.69 -9.57
N TYR A 246 8.52 -7.38 -8.65
CA TYR A 246 9.59 -8.28 -8.22
C TYR A 246 9.22 -8.92 -6.88
N PHE A 247 9.53 -10.20 -6.75
CA PHE A 247 9.23 -11.02 -5.59
C PHE A 247 10.51 -11.62 -5.01
N GLU A 248 10.58 -11.66 -3.69
CA GLU A 248 11.59 -12.38 -2.93
C GLU A 248 10.87 -13.29 -1.93
N ASN A 249 11.15 -14.60 -1.97
CA ASN A 249 10.50 -15.59 -1.10
C ASN A 249 8.96 -15.46 -1.08
N GLY A 250 8.35 -15.26 -2.25
CA GLY A 250 6.91 -15.10 -2.43
C GLY A 250 6.32 -13.73 -2.03
N THR A 251 7.13 -12.79 -1.55
CA THR A 251 6.66 -11.46 -1.13
C THR A 251 7.05 -10.39 -2.15
N PRO A 252 6.15 -9.49 -2.57
CA PRO A 252 6.50 -8.35 -3.41
C PRO A 252 7.53 -7.46 -2.71
N VAL A 253 8.65 -7.16 -3.37
CA VAL A 253 9.71 -6.29 -2.85
C VAL A 253 9.91 -5.05 -3.70
N PHE A 254 9.60 -5.07 -4.99
CA PHE A 254 9.82 -3.92 -5.85
C PHE A 254 8.84 -3.89 -7.02
N ALA A 255 8.67 -2.73 -7.66
CA ALA A 255 7.89 -2.63 -8.88
C ALA A 255 8.38 -1.51 -9.80
N LEU A 256 8.23 -1.74 -11.10
CA LEU A 256 8.56 -0.81 -12.17
C LEU A 256 7.36 -0.60 -13.08
N SER A 257 7.28 0.59 -13.68
CA SER A 257 6.27 0.95 -14.66
C SER A 257 6.89 1.82 -15.75
N ASN A 258 6.47 1.59 -17.00
CA ASN A 258 6.84 2.46 -18.11
C ASN A 258 5.89 3.67 -18.29
N LEU A 259 4.84 3.78 -17.47
CA LEU A 259 3.89 4.90 -17.52
C LEU A 259 4.53 6.18 -16.97
N LEU A 260 4.34 7.31 -17.68
CA LEU A 260 4.88 8.61 -17.25
C LEU A 260 4.38 9.02 -15.86
N ALA A 261 3.08 8.85 -15.60
CA ALA A 261 2.46 9.19 -14.32
C ALA A 261 3.03 8.40 -13.12
N ASP A 262 3.57 7.20 -13.38
CA ASP A 262 4.17 6.36 -12.35
C ASP A 262 5.63 6.73 -12.06
N ARG A 263 6.27 7.59 -12.87
CA ARG A 263 7.66 8.00 -12.65
C ARG A 263 7.79 8.75 -11.33
N PHE A 264 8.91 8.57 -10.63
CA PHE A 264 9.12 9.10 -9.28
C PHE A 264 8.82 10.61 -9.16
N GLY A 265 9.28 11.42 -10.11
CA GLY A 265 8.99 12.85 -10.11
C GLY A 265 7.50 13.19 -10.26
N GLN A 266 6.81 12.53 -11.20
CA GLN A 266 5.36 12.72 -11.40
C GLN A 266 4.54 12.20 -10.22
N PHE A 267 4.99 11.09 -9.63
CA PHE A 267 4.44 10.57 -8.38
C PHE A 267 4.56 11.61 -7.25
N LEU A 268 5.73 12.24 -7.07
CA LEU A 268 5.94 13.29 -6.06
C LEU A 268 5.04 14.51 -6.28
N VAL A 269 4.74 14.87 -7.53
CA VAL A 269 3.78 15.94 -7.86
C VAL A 269 2.36 15.52 -7.49
N ARG A 270 1.95 14.30 -7.87
CA ARG A 270 0.62 13.77 -7.60
C ARG A 270 0.31 13.69 -6.09
N VAL A 271 1.29 13.30 -5.28
CA VAL A 271 1.18 13.29 -3.81
C VAL A 271 1.51 14.64 -3.18
N GLY A 272 1.57 15.73 -3.96
CA GLY A 272 1.73 17.10 -3.47
C GLY A 272 3.08 17.42 -2.81
N LYS A 273 4.07 16.52 -2.86
CA LYS A 273 5.39 16.73 -2.23
C LYS A 273 6.23 17.79 -2.94
N ILE A 274 6.11 17.87 -4.26
CA ILE A 274 6.76 18.91 -5.07
C ILE A 274 5.73 19.53 -6.02
N LYS A 275 5.97 20.76 -6.45
CA LYS A 275 5.13 21.43 -7.45
C LYS A 275 5.51 21.01 -8.89
N PRO A 276 4.60 21.11 -9.87
CA PRO A 276 4.90 20.81 -11.27
C PRO A 276 6.10 21.62 -11.81
N GLU A 277 6.21 22.89 -11.46
CA GLU A 277 7.30 23.76 -11.94
C GLU A 277 8.65 23.31 -11.36
N GLN A 278 8.66 22.87 -10.09
CA GLN A 278 9.85 22.33 -9.44
C GLN A 278 10.33 21.03 -10.10
N LEU A 279 9.40 20.18 -10.54
CA LEU A 279 9.71 18.97 -11.29
C LEU A 279 10.28 19.30 -12.67
N GLN A 280 9.68 20.27 -13.37
CA GLN A 280 10.13 20.70 -14.70
C GLN A 280 11.58 21.19 -14.64
N ASP A 281 11.89 22.08 -13.70
CA ASP A 281 13.24 22.61 -13.50
C ASP A 281 14.25 21.51 -13.14
N ALA A 282 13.89 20.62 -12.20
CA ALA A 282 14.75 19.52 -11.80
C ALA A 282 15.00 18.53 -12.95
N SER A 283 14.00 18.29 -13.79
CA SER A 283 14.11 17.38 -14.94
C SER A 283 14.97 17.98 -16.05
N ALA A 284 14.85 19.29 -16.31
CA ALA A 284 15.71 19.99 -17.27
C ALA A 284 17.19 19.90 -16.87
N VAL A 285 17.50 20.14 -15.58
CA VAL A 285 18.87 20.00 -15.07
C VAL A 285 19.35 18.55 -15.11
N ALA A 286 18.50 17.59 -14.75
CA ALA A 286 18.83 16.18 -14.81
C ALA A 286 19.19 15.73 -16.24
N ALA A 287 18.43 16.19 -17.25
CA ALA A 287 18.68 15.89 -18.65
C ALA A 287 20.04 16.45 -19.13
N LEU A 288 20.30 17.72 -18.83
CA LEU A 288 21.55 18.42 -19.21
C LEU A 288 22.78 17.85 -18.50
N SER A 289 22.64 17.39 -17.26
CA SER A 289 23.73 16.87 -16.44
C SER A 289 23.87 15.34 -16.47
N HIS A 290 23.01 14.64 -17.23
CA HIS A 290 22.93 13.18 -17.28
C HIS A 290 22.78 12.52 -15.89
N ARG A 291 22.05 13.17 -14.98
CA ARG A 291 21.75 12.70 -13.62
C ARG A 291 20.30 12.24 -13.51
N ARG A 292 19.96 11.55 -12.41
CA ARG A 292 18.57 11.20 -12.13
C ARG A 292 17.84 12.40 -11.54
N THR A 293 16.59 12.62 -11.94
CA THR A 293 15.74 13.70 -11.40
C THR A 293 15.67 13.66 -9.87
N GLY A 294 15.58 12.46 -9.27
CA GLY A 294 15.58 12.30 -7.81
C GLY A 294 16.85 12.83 -7.13
N ASP A 295 18.02 12.72 -7.76
CA ASP A 295 19.27 13.23 -7.18
C ASP A 295 19.34 14.76 -7.27
N VAL A 296 18.77 15.35 -8.33
CA VAL A 296 18.65 16.81 -8.48
C VAL A 296 17.66 17.39 -7.48
N LEU A 297 16.55 16.69 -7.21
CA LEU A 297 15.58 17.09 -6.19
C LEU A 297 16.20 17.12 -4.78
N VAL A 298 17.10 16.18 -4.48
CA VAL A 298 17.83 16.14 -3.19
C VAL A 298 18.83 17.29 -3.08
N GLU A 299 19.63 17.52 -4.11
CA GLU A 299 20.60 18.61 -4.14
C GLU A 299 19.95 19.98 -3.99
N ARG A 300 18.75 20.17 -4.59
CA ARG A 300 17.97 21.41 -4.46
C ARG A 300 17.21 21.53 -3.13
N ALA A 301 17.42 20.61 -2.19
CA ALA A 301 16.73 20.54 -0.91
C ALA A 301 15.19 20.46 -1.03
N LEU A 302 14.67 20.00 -2.17
CA LEU A 302 13.24 19.76 -2.40
C LEU A 302 12.81 18.40 -1.84
N LEU A 303 13.77 17.50 -1.64
CA LEU A 303 13.57 16.17 -1.08
C LEU A 303 14.76 15.79 -0.19
N LYS A 304 14.52 15.33 1.04
CA LYS A 304 15.61 14.77 1.86
C LYS A 304 15.92 13.34 1.44
N ASP A 305 17.14 12.86 1.68
CA ASP A 305 17.51 11.46 1.37
C ASP A 305 16.63 10.44 2.11
N THR A 306 16.21 10.74 3.35
CA THR A 306 15.28 9.90 4.13
C THR A 306 13.88 9.90 3.51
N GLU A 307 13.41 11.04 3.04
CA GLU A 307 12.12 11.16 2.35
C GLU A 307 12.15 10.45 1.00
N ARG A 308 13.29 10.46 0.29
CA ARG A 308 13.44 9.77 -0.99
C ARG A 308 13.13 8.28 -0.86
N LEU A 309 13.74 7.60 0.12
CA LEU A 309 13.50 6.16 0.33
C LEU A 309 12.02 5.87 0.63
N TYR A 310 11.40 6.72 1.45
CA TYR A 310 9.97 6.64 1.75
C TYR A 310 9.11 6.75 0.49
N TYR A 311 9.28 7.82 -0.30
CA TYR A 311 8.47 8.04 -1.48
C TYR A 311 8.74 7.01 -2.58
N VAL A 312 9.94 6.42 -2.66
CA VAL A 312 10.17 5.29 -3.58
C VAL A 312 9.34 4.09 -3.13
N GLY A 313 9.31 3.78 -1.84
CA GLY A 313 8.43 2.73 -1.31
C GLY A 313 6.94 2.98 -1.65
N GLN A 314 6.48 4.22 -1.50
CA GLN A 314 5.09 4.58 -1.84
C GLN A 314 4.81 4.52 -3.35
N GLN A 315 5.75 4.98 -4.18
CA GLN A 315 5.65 4.85 -5.64
C GLN A 315 5.51 3.38 -6.04
N VAL A 316 6.32 2.51 -5.44
CA VAL A 316 6.26 1.07 -5.69
C VAL A 316 4.91 0.48 -5.26
N LYS A 317 4.41 0.82 -4.06
CA LYS A 317 3.05 0.42 -3.63
C LYS A 317 1.99 0.91 -4.62
N ALA A 318 2.06 2.16 -5.04
CA ALA A 318 1.12 2.73 -6.01
C ALA A 318 1.14 2.01 -7.36
N ILE A 319 2.32 1.63 -7.85
CA ILE A 319 2.47 0.82 -9.07
C ILE A 319 1.78 -0.53 -8.89
N ILE A 320 2.03 -1.23 -7.78
CA ILE A 320 1.41 -2.54 -7.52
C ILE A 320 -0.10 -2.40 -7.39
N TYR A 321 -0.61 -1.45 -6.60
CA TYR A 321 -2.04 -1.22 -6.43
C TYR A 321 -2.72 -0.90 -7.76
N SER A 322 -2.14 -0.04 -8.60
CA SER A 322 -2.74 0.31 -9.89
C SER A 322 -2.99 -0.90 -10.80
N LEU A 323 -2.30 -2.04 -10.61
CA LEU A 323 -2.58 -3.27 -11.35
C LEU A 323 -3.94 -3.87 -11.01
N PHE A 324 -4.47 -3.65 -9.81
CA PHE A 324 -5.81 -4.11 -9.43
C PHE A 324 -6.90 -3.41 -10.24
N SER A 325 -6.64 -2.26 -10.86
CA SER A 325 -7.58 -1.63 -11.79
C SER A 325 -7.61 -2.27 -13.19
N TRP A 326 -6.71 -3.22 -13.47
CA TRP A 326 -6.61 -3.88 -14.78
C TRP A 326 -7.44 -5.18 -14.78
N GLU A 327 -8.47 -5.22 -15.62
CA GLU A 327 -9.28 -6.43 -15.86
C GLU A 327 -8.66 -7.31 -16.95
N GLU A 328 -7.99 -6.67 -17.92
CA GLU A 328 -7.42 -7.30 -19.11
C GLU A 328 -5.95 -6.95 -19.30
N GLY A 329 -5.25 -7.81 -20.03
CA GLY A 329 -3.83 -7.69 -20.32
C GLY A 329 -3.19 -9.06 -20.52
N THR A 330 -1.88 -9.07 -20.68
CA THR A 330 -1.07 -10.28 -20.69
C THR A 330 -0.07 -10.24 -19.54
N TYR A 331 0.32 -11.41 -19.05
CA TYR A 331 1.34 -11.52 -18.02
C TYR A 331 2.42 -12.52 -18.41
N VAL A 332 3.60 -12.31 -17.82
CA VAL A 332 4.75 -13.20 -17.88
C VAL A 332 5.33 -13.30 -16.47
N MET A 333 5.35 -14.50 -15.93
CA MET A 333 6.10 -14.84 -14.71
C MET A 333 7.47 -15.39 -15.11
N SER A 334 8.51 -14.99 -14.41
CA SER A 334 9.84 -15.59 -14.50
C SER A 334 10.36 -15.82 -13.09
N PHE A 335 10.89 -17.02 -12.85
CA PHE A 335 11.49 -17.40 -11.57
C PHE A 335 13.02 -17.33 -11.70
N LYS A 336 13.68 -16.71 -10.71
CA LYS A 336 15.14 -16.45 -10.73
C LYS A 336 15.72 -16.71 -9.33
N GLU A 337 16.95 -17.23 -9.28
CA GLU A 337 17.63 -17.58 -8.02
C GLU A 337 18.03 -16.39 -7.13
N LYS A 338 18.05 -15.16 -7.67
CA LYS A 338 18.41 -13.94 -6.92
C LYS A 338 17.43 -12.81 -7.17
N ALA A 339 16.97 -12.20 -6.09
CA ALA A 339 16.29 -10.90 -6.13
C ALA A 339 17.25 -9.83 -6.67
N SER A 340 16.74 -8.85 -7.42
CA SER A 340 17.57 -7.73 -7.89
C SER A 340 18.13 -6.95 -6.68
N ALA A 341 19.33 -6.37 -6.82
CA ALA A 341 20.08 -5.74 -5.74
C ALA A 341 19.47 -4.41 -5.21
N GLU A 342 18.28 -4.02 -5.65
CA GLU A 342 17.58 -2.80 -5.25
C GLU A 342 16.41 -3.11 -4.30
N SER A 343 16.60 -4.02 -3.32
CA SER A 343 15.55 -4.46 -2.41
C SER A 343 15.23 -3.40 -1.34
N ILE A 344 14.48 -2.38 -1.72
CA ILE A 344 13.64 -1.67 -0.75
C ILE A 344 12.61 -2.70 -0.29
N LYS A 345 12.76 -3.23 0.92
CA LYS A 345 11.79 -4.19 1.45
C LYS A 345 10.46 -3.49 1.70
N LEU A 346 9.51 -3.67 0.79
CA LEU A 346 8.11 -3.34 1.05
C LEU A 346 7.65 -4.18 2.24
N ASP A 347 7.21 -3.51 3.30
CA ASP A 347 6.53 -4.16 4.42
C ASP A 347 5.04 -4.28 4.08
N VAL A 348 4.68 -5.16 3.15
CA VAL A 348 3.28 -5.43 2.79
C VAL A 348 3.10 -6.93 2.57
N HIS A 349 2.27 -7.55 3.40
CA HIS A 349 1.88 -8.95 3.22
C HIS A 349 0.99 -9.12 1.97
N PRO A 350 1.18 -10.17 1.14
CA PRO A 350 0.40 -10.34 -0.09
C PRO A 350 -1.11 -10.41 0.14
N ALA A 351 -1.56 -10.96 1.26
CA ALA A 351 -2.98 -11.04 1.59
C ALA A 351 -3.60 -9.63 1.71
N ASN A 352 -2.96 -8.75 2.48
CA ASN A 352 -3.44 -7.39 2.71
C ASN A 352 -3.32 -6.51 1.47
N LEU A 353 -2.29 -6.76 0.64
CA LEU A 353 -2.20 -6.15 -0.70
C LEU A 353 -3.42 -6.52 -1.57
N ILE A 354 -3.81 -7.80 -1.58
CA ILE A 354 -4.96 -8.28 -2.35
C ILE A 354 -6.26 -7.69 -1.82
N VAL A 355 -6.47 -7.73 -0.50
CA VAL A 355 -7.68 -7.22 0.14
C VAL A 355 -7.87 -5.73 -0.11
N ARG A 356 -6.85 -4.92 0.19
CA ARG A 356 -6.90 -3.47 -0.05
C ARG A 356 -7.02 -3.14 -1.53
N GLY A 357 -6.32 -3.89 -2.39
CA GLY A 357 -6.39 -3.72 -3.84
C GLY A 357 -7.79 -3.95 -4.39
N ILE A 358 -8.48 -5.01 -3.94
CA ILE A 358 -9.85 -5.32 -4.36
C ILE A 358 -10.84 -4.31 -3.79
N LYS A 359 -10.84 -4.10 -2.46
CA LYS A 359 -11.78 -3.22 -1.77
C LYS A 359 -11.82 -1.81 -2.35
N LYS A 360 -10.67 -1.30 -2.83
CA LYS A 360 -10.59 0.06 -3.37
C LYS A 360 -10.72 0.19 -4.88
N LEU A 361 -10.08 -0.71 -5.62
CA LEU A 361 -9.86 -0.47 -7.06
C LEU A 361 -10.80 -1.30 -7.93
N TYR A 362 -11.58 -2.22 -7.37
CA TYR A 362 -12.59 -2.94 -8.13
C TYR A 362 -13.86 -2.09 -8.20
N LYS A 363 -14.26 -1.76 -9.43
CA LYS A 363 -15.50 -1.02 -9.69
C LYS A 363 -16.73 -1.86 -9.29
N PRO A 364 -17.85 -1.23 -8.89
CA PRO A 364 -19.07 -1.95 -8.49
C PRO A 364 -19.57 -2.95 -9.54
N GLU A 365 -19.45 -2.63 -10.83
CA GLU A 365 -19.87 -3.50 -11.94
C GLU A 365 -19.02 -4.77 -12.00
N ARG A 366 -17.71 -4.63 -11.75
CA ARG A 366 -16.77 -5.75 -11.68
C ARG A 366 -17.07 -6.64 -10.48
N LEU A 367 -17.31 -6.04 -9.31
CA LEU A 367 -17.66 -6.77 -8.09
C LEU A 367 -18.93 -7.61 -8.29
N ARG A 368 -19.99 -7.02 -8.87
CA ARG A 368 -21.24 -7.74 -9.18
C ARG A 368 -21.05 -8.86 -10.20
N ARG A 369 -20.16 -8.69 -11.18
CA ARG A 369 -19.84 -9.74 -12.16
C ARG A 369 -19.13 -10.93 -11.49
N LEU A 370 -18.28 -10.65 -10.51
CA LEU A 370 -17.54 -11.67 -9.75
C LEU A 370 -18.41 -12.37 -8.69
N LEU A 371 -19.36 -11.67 -8.10
CA LEU A 371 -20.24 -12.17 -7.04
C LEU A 371 -21.67 -11.67 -7.23
N GLN A 372 -22.57 -12.59 -7.56
CA GLN A 372 -23.98 -12.30 -7.80
C GLN A 372 -24.78 -12.34 -6.48
N PRO A 373 -25.89 -11.58 -6.36
CA PRO A 373 -26.70 -11.55 -5.14
C PRO A 373 -27.26 -12.92 -4.71
N GLU A 374 -27.47 -13.83 -5.65
CA GLU A 374 -28.01 -15.18 -5.43
C GLU A 374 -26.95 -16.21 -5.04
N ASP A 375 -25.67 -15.86 -5.20
CA ASP A 375 -24.56 -16.75 -4.85
C ASP A 375 -24.57 -17.06 -3.34
N ARG A 376 -24.05 -18.24 -2.99
CA ARG A 376 -23.85 -18.68 -1.61
C ARG A 376 -22.37 -18.90 -1.37
N LEU A 377 -21.88 -18.40 -0.25
CA LEU A 377 -20.48 -18.53 0.14
C LEU A 377 -20.34 -19.49 1.32
N ILE A 378 -19.28 -20.29 1.31
CA ILE A 378 -18.89 -21.20 2.38
C ILE A 378 -17.43 -20.96 2.76
N PRO A 379 -17.01 -21.25 4.01
CA PRO A 379 -15.60 -21.27 4.37
C PRO A 379 -14.84 -22.31 3.55
N ALA A 380 -13.69 -21.94 3.00
CA ALA A 380 -12.85 -22.85 2.24
C ALA A 380 -12.20 -23.91 3.13
N VAL A 381 -12.01 -25.11 2.59
CA VAL A 381 -11.41 -26.25 3.33
C VAL A 381 -9.90 -26.07 3.51
N ALA A 382 -9.23 -25.44 2.55
CA ALA A 382 -7.78 -25.24 2.54
C ALA A 382 -7.45 -23.85 1.97
N PRO A 383 -7.57 -22.79 2.79
CA PRO A 383 -7.38 -21.43 2.30
C PRO A 383 -5.92 -21.17 1.95
N ALA A 384 -5.68 -20.33 0.94
CA ALA A 384 -4.33 -19.96 0.52
C ALA A 384 -3.62 -19.07 1.54
N TYR A 385 -4.39 -18.36 2.37
CA TYR A 385 -3.92 -17.52 3.46
C TYR A 385 -4.65 -17.88 4.74
N GLY A 386 -3.97 -17.73 5.88
CA GLY A 386 -4.60 -17.82 7.19
C GLY A 386 -5.47 -16.58 7.44
N LEU A 387 -6.62 -16.75 8.09
CA LEU A 387 -7.47 -15.60 8.46
C LEU A 387 -6.75 -14.63 9.41
N ASN A 388 -5.80 -15.13 10.21
CA ASN A 388 -4.93 -14.36 11.10
C ASN A 388 -3.86 -13.54 10.36
N GLU A 389 -3.69 -13.73 9.06
CA GLU A 389 -2.76 -12.97 8.22
C GLU A 389 -3.44 -11.80 7.50
N VAL A 390 -4.75 -11.68 7.67
CA VAL A 390 -5.60 -10.66 7.06
C VAL A 390 -6.02 -9.65 8.10
N GLU A 391 -5.85 -8.38 7.77
CA GLU A 391 -6.35 -7.27 8.58
C GLU A 391 -7.84 -7.06 8.27
N LEU A 392 -8.69 -7.20 9.29
CA LEU A 392 -10.13 -7.13 9.17
C LEU A 392 -10.70 -5.98 9.99
N GLU A 393 -11.62 -5.23 9.40
CA GLU A 393 -12.45 -4.28 10.13
C GLU A 393 -13.42 -5.04 11.06
N ARG A 394 -13.86 -4.39 12.14
CA ARG A 394 -14.74 -5.01 13.14
C ARG A 394 -15.99 -5.64 12.50
N TRP A 395 -16.64 -4.94 11.57
CA TRP A 395 -17.86 -5.44 10.94
C TRP A 395 -17.59 -6.59 9.96
N GLU A 396 -16.40 -6.65 9.36
CA GLU A 396 -15.96 -7.77 8.51
C GLU A 396 -15.78 -9.04 9.34
N ALA A 397 -15.14 -8.90 10.51
CA ALA A 397 -15.00 -9.97 11.49
C ALA A 397 -16.35 -10.44 12.06
N GLU A 398 -17.31 -9.53 12.26
CA GLU A 398 -18.67 -9.86 12.70
C GLU A 398 -19.51 -10.55 11.60
N LEU A 399 -19.24 -10.25 10.31
CA LEU A 399 -19.94 -10.84 9.17
C LEU A 399 -19.49 -12.27 8.87
N LEU A 400 -18.18 -12.56 8.98
CA LEU A 400 -17.60 -13.87 8.61
C LEU A 400 -18.31 -15.09 9.22
N PRO A 401 -18.63 -15.14 10.53
CA PRO A 401 -19.33 -16.28 11.13
C PRO A 401 -20.76 -16.49 10.60
N LYS A 402 -21.33 -15.51 9.89
CA LYS A 402 -22.66 -15.64 9.25
C LYS A 402 -22.59 -16.29 7.86
N ILE A 403 -21.39 -16.49 7.33
CA ILE A 403 -21.13 -17.09 6.02
C ILE A 403 -20.92 -18.60 6.19
N ASP A 404 -22.03 -19.34 6.22
CA ASP A 404 -22.09 -20.78 6.51
C ASP A 404 -22.69 -21.59 5.34
N GLY A 405 -22.90 -20.94 4.18
CA GLY A 405 -23.58 -21.52 3.02
C GLY A 405 -25.10 -21.51 3.09
N ASN A 406 -25.70 -21.03 4.18
CA ASN A 406 -27.16 -20.97 4.35
C ASN A 406 -27.76 -19.63 3.95
N ARG A 407 -26.94 -18.58 3.84
CA ARG A 407 -27.35 -17.25 3.36
C ARG A 407 -26.90 -16.99 1.93
N VAL A 408 -27.72 -16.28 1.16
CA VAL A 408 -27.28 -15.73 -0.14
C VAL A 408 -26.57 -14.39 0.08
N VAL A 409 -25.78 -13.95 -0.89
CA VAL A 409 -25.07 -12.66 -0.83
C VAL A 409 -26.04 -11.50 -0.55
N ALA A 410 -27.23 -11.48 -1.16
CA ALA A 410 -28.25 -10.46 -0.90
C ALA A 410 -28.63 -10.33 0.59
N GLU A 411 -28.69 -11.45 1.32
CA GLU A 411 -29.00 -11.47 2.75
C GLU A 411 -27.80 -11.01 3.59
N LEU A 412 -26.57 -11.35 3.17
CA LEU A 412 -25.34 -10.89 3.81
C LEU A 412 -25.16 -9.36 3.66
N LEU A 413 -25.49 -8.82 2.48
CA LEU A 413 -25.51 -7.38 2.21
C LEU A 413 -26.48 -6.65 3.15
N ALA A 414 -27.70 -7.18 3.30
CA ALA A 414 -28.70 -6.62 4.20
C ALA A 414 -28.27 -6.71 5.68
N PHE A 415 -27.60 -7.80 6.07
CA PHE A 415 -27.12 -8.01 7.44
C PHE A 415 -26.00 -7.04 7.83
N ALA A 416 -25.05 -6.78 6.93
CA ALA A 416 -23.88 -5.95 7.22
C ALA A 416 -24.22 -4.49 7.52
N ASN A 417 -25.37 -3.99 7.04
CA ASN A 417 -25.79 -2.58 7.20
C ASN A 417 -24.71 -1.58 6.76
N ARG A 418 -24.04 -1.87 5.63
CA ARG A 418 -22.99 -1.05 5.01
C ARG A 418 -23.32 -0.84 3.52
N PRO A 419 -22.69 0.14 2.84
CA PRO A 419 -22.86 0.29 1.40
C PRO A 419 -22.54 -1.00 0.64
N GLU A 420 -23.35 -1.34 -0.37
CA GLU A 420 -23.25 -2.60 -1.12
C GLU A 420 -21.83 -2.89 -1.63
N HIS A 421 -21.18 -1.88 -2.22
CA HIS A 421 -19.84 -2.01 -2.79
C HIS A 421 -18.76 -2.33 -1.74
N VAL A 422 -18.93 -1.86 -0.50
CA VAL A 422 -17.99 -2.13 0.61
C VAL A 422 -18.09 -3.61 1.00
N VAL A 423 -19.30 -4.11 1.19
CA VAL A 423 -19.54 -5.51 1.56
C VAL A 423 -19.16 -6.45 0.43
N HIS A 424 -19.52 -6.13 -0.82
CA HIS A 424 -19.09 -6.90 -1.98
C HIS A 424 -17.57 -6.92 -2.14
N GLY A 425 -16.89 -5.77 -1.98
CA GLY A 425 -15.44 -5.68 -2.03
C GLY A 425 -14.79 -6.62 -1.01
N PHE A 426 -15.31 -6.64 0.22
CA PHE A 426 -14.87 -7.56 1.26
C PHE A 426 -15.10 -9.03 0.87
N LEU A 427 -16.31 -9.43 0.49
CA LEU A 427 -16.63 -10.82 0.14
C LEU A 427 -15.81 -11.32 -1.04
N VAL A 428 -15.66 -10.51 -2.11
CA VAL A 428 -14.82 -10.83 -3.27
C VAL A 428 -13.35 -10.93 -2.87
N SER A 429 -12.88 -10.11 -1.94
CA SER A 429 -11.50 -10.22 -1.44
C SER A 429 -11.26 -11.52 -0.68
N MET A 430 -12.20 -11.95 0.16
CA MET A 430 -12.08 -13.23 0.89
C MET A 430 -12.10 -14.42 -0.07
N MET A 431 -12.89 -14.34 -1.14
CA MET A 431 -12.83 -15.33 -2.21
C MET A 431 -11.49 -15.32 -2.94
N ALA A 432 -10.92 -14.15 -3.23
CA ALA A 432 -9.64 -14.03 -3.90
C ALA A 432 -8.47 -14.57 -3.06
N LEU A 433 -8.57 -14.53 -1.73
CA LEU A 433 -7.64 -15.16 -0.80
C LEU A 433 -7.88 -16.68 -0.64
N GLY A 434 -8.95 -17.22 -1.22
CA GLY A 434 -9.39 -18.60 -1.01
C GLY A 434 -9.86 -18.86 0.42
N ILE A 435 -10.27 -17.83 1.16
CA ILE A 435 -10.87 -17.97 2.51
C ILE A 435 -12.34 -18.38 2.39
N LEU A 436 -13.02 -17.91 1.35
CA LEU A 436 -14.40 -18.27 1.02
C LEU A 436 -14.46 -18.90 -0.37
N ASP A 437 -15.29 -19.93 -0.52
CA ASP A 437 -15.63 -20.56 -1.80
C ASP A 437 -17.11 -20.33 -2.13
N LYS A 438 -17.43 -20.29 -3.43
CA LYS A 438 -18.83 -20.39 -3.88
C LYS A 438 -19.32 -21.83 -3.71
N ARG A 439 -20.54 -21.97 -3.17
CA ARG A 439 -21.19 -23.26 -2.95
C ARG A 439 -21.76 -23.87 -4.22
#